data_AF-A0A6G7PXP7-F1
#
_entry.id   AF-A0A6G7PXP7-F1
#
_cell.length_a   1.000
_cell.length_b   1.000
_cell.length_c   1.000
_cell.angle_alpha   90.00
_cell.angle_beta   90.00
_cell.angle_gamma   90.00
#
_symmetry.space_group_name_H-M   'P 1'
#
loop_
_entity.id
_entity.type
_entity.pdbx_description
1 polymer ?
#
loop_
_entity_poly.entity_id
_entity_poly.type
_entity_poly.pdbx_seq_one_letter_code
_entity_poly.pdbx_strand_id
1 'polypeptide(L)'
;MKRLSFEELCRFYRQIERGLYFFLVLCLVMATIFTLGDIITSWHRFHLQGDTLGQIFFILDRVLLAMMLMEILHTILFTCEGHILTIEPFLVVGVMASVRRILIISLEIAHPPTEFISSQRFNQYMLELGVLAALIGVFILGIILLRRRGETA
;
A
#
# COMPACT_ATOMS: atom_id res chain seq x y z
N MET A 1 9.83 40.61 -21.26
CA MET A 1 10.23 40.69 -19.84
C MET A 1 9.20 39.98 -18.93
N LYS A 2 8.87 38.70 -19.18
CA LYS A 2 7.91 37.89 -18.38
C LYS A 2 8.42 36.46 -18.06
N ARG A 3 9.67 36.12 -18.40
CA ARG A 3 10.23 34.76 -18.22
C ARG A 3 10.84 34.50 -16.82
N LEU A 4 11.24 35.53 -16.08
CA LEU A 4 11.92 35.34 -14.78
C LEU A 4 11.00 34.84 -13.64
N SER A 5 9.70 35.17 -13.65
CA SER A 5 8.77 34.75 -12.59
C SER A 5 8.39 33.25 -12.66
N PHE A 6 8.44 32.65 -13.85
CA PHE A 6 8.10 31.23 -14.03
C PHE A 6 9.21 30.30 -13.51
N GLU A 7 10.49 30.69 -13.67
CA GLU A 7 11.62 29.92 -13.16
C GLU A 7 11.72 29.95 -11.63
N GLU A 8 11.39 31.07 -10.99
CA GLU A 8 11.33 31.16 -9.53
C GLU A 8 10.19 30.32 -8.95
N LEU A 9 9.01 30.33 -9.60
CA LEU A 9 7.89 29.48 -9.20
C LEU A 9 8.22 27.98 -9.34
N CYS A 10 8.86 27.58 -10.45
CA CYS A 10 9.30 26.20 -10.66
C CYS A 10 10.38 25.77 -9.65
N ARG A 11 11.31 26.66 -9.28
CA ARG A 11 12.30 26.37 -8.23
C ARG A 11 11.66 26.23 -6.86
N PHE A 12 10.71 27.09 -6.53
CA PHE A 12 9.99 27.06 -5.25
C PHE A 12 9.12 25.80 -5.12
N TYR A 13 8.37 25.47 -6.18
CA TYR A 13 7.58 24.24 -6.27
C TYR A 13 8.45 22.99 -6.08
N ARG A 14 9.57 22.89 -6.82
CA ARG A 14 10.49 21.75 -6.74
C ARG A 14 11.21 21.65 -5.38
N GLN A 15 11.41 22.77 -4.69
CA GLN A 15 11.95 22.78 -3.33
C GLN A 15 10.94 22.20 -2.33
N ILE A 16 9.68 22.61 -2.42
CA ILE A 16 8.59 22.11 -1.58
C ILE A 16 8.34 20.62 -1.83
N GLU A 17 8.28 20.23 -3.10
CA GLU A 17 8.09 18.85 -3.55
C GLU A 17 9.15 17.91 -2.94
N ARG A 18 10.43 18.27 -3.02
CA ARG A 18 11.52 17.50 -2.39
C ARG A 18 11.40 17.43 -0.87
N GLY A 19 11.01 18.54 -0.23
CA GLY A 19 10.78 18.56 1.22
C GLY A 19 9.64 17.62 1.63
N LEU A 20 8.54 17.63 0.89
CA LEU A 20 7.37 16.78 1.13
C LEU A 20 7.71 15.30 0.93
N TYR A 21 8.47 14.96 -0.12
CA TYR A 21 8.93 13.59 -0.33
C TYR A 21 9.87 13.11 0.77
N PHE A 22 10.87 13.92 1.16
CA PHE A 22 11.76 13.57 2.25
C PHE A 22 11.01 13.35 3.57
N PHE A 23 10.06 14.23 3.88
CA PHE A 23 9.20 14.10 5.06
C PHE A 23 8.35 12.83 5.01
N LEU A 24 7.76 12.52 3.86
CA LEU A 24 6.94 11.33 3.68
C LEU A 24 7.78 10.06 3.86
N VAL A 25 8.94 9.97 3.21
CA VAL A 25 9.88 8.85 3.36
C VAL A 25 10.24 8.66 4.83
N LEU A 26 10.58 9.75 5.53
CA LEU A 26 10.91 9.71 6.95
C LEU A 26 9.75 9.17 7.79
N CYS A 27 8.52 9.65 7.57
CA CYS A 27 7.32 9.18 8.27
C CYS A 27 7.08 7.67 8.05
N LEU A 28 7.22 7.19 6.81
CA LEU A 28 7.01 5.78 6.47
C LEU A 28 8.08 4.88 7.10
N VAL A 29 9.36 5.30 7.08
CA VAL A 29 10.45 4.57 7.72
C VAL A 29 10.23 4.52 9.23
N MET A 30 9.88 5.65 9.85
CA MET A 30 9.58 5.69 11.29
C MET A 30 8.40 4.79 11.67
N ALA A 31 7.31 4.82 10.89
CA ALA A 31 6.16 3.94 11.12
C ALA A 31 6.52 2.45 10.98
N THR A 32 7.38 2.11 10.03
CA THR A 32 7.89 0.75 9.84
C THR A 32 8.78 0.30 11.01
N ILE A 33 9.66 1.18 11.50
CA ILE A 33 10.51 0.90 12.66
C ILE A 33 9.65 0.69 13.91
N PHE A 34 8.62 1.53 14.09
CA PHE A 34 7.72 1.42 15.24
C PHE A 34 6.95 0.09 15.24
N THR A 35 6.41 -0.31 14.09
CA THR A 35 5.68 -1.58 13.98
C THR A 35 6.59 -2.80 14.19
N LEU A 36 7.85 -2.73 13.74
CA LEU A 36 8.87 -3.74 14.04
C LEU A 36 9.21 -3.80 15.53
N GLY A 37 9.37 -2.64 16.19
CA GLY A 37 9.61 -2.58 17.64
C GLY A 37 8.48 -3.21 18.45
N ASP A 38 7.25 -2.96 18.04
CA ASP A 38 6.07 -3.57 18.68
C ASP A 38 6.03 -5.09 18.50
N ILE A 39 6.42 -5.64 17.34
CA ILE A 39 6.54 -7.09 17.13
C ILE A 39 7.50 -7.69 18.17
N ILE A 40 8.69 -7.08 18.33
CA ILE A 40 9.74 -7.57 19.24
C ILE A 40 9.28 -7.53 20.70
N THR A 41 8.69 -6.41 21.14
CA THR A 41 8.23 -6.29 22.54
C THR A 41 7.06 -7.21 22.87
N SER A 42 6.21 -7.49 21.88
CA SER A 42 5.08 -8.39 22.04
C SER A 42 5.52 -9.86 22.14
N TRP A 43 6.64 -10.20 21.51
CA TRP A 43 7.25 -11.53 21.62
C TRP A 43 7.59 -11.90 23.07
N HIS A 44 8.10 -10.95 23.85
CA HIS A 44 8.49 -11.16 25.24
C HIS A 44 7.28 -11.24 26.20
N ARG A 45 6.16 -10.57 25.90
CA ARG A 45 4.95 -10.59 26.75
C ARG A 45 4.12 -11.87 26.59
N PHE A 46 4.05 -12.41 25.38
CA PHE A 46 3.16 -13.54 25.07
C PHE A 46 3.74 -14.92 25.40
N HIS A 47 5.06 -15.05 25.53
CA HIS A 47 5.69 -16.33 25.92
C HIS A 47 5.20 -16.85 27.29
N LEU A 48 4.62 -15.97 28.12
CA LEU A 48 4.06 -16.29 29.43
C LEU A 48 2.59 -16.75 29.42
N GLN A 49 1.84 -16.58 28.33
CA GLN A 49 0.39 -16.85 28.28
C GLN A 49 -0.04 -18.03 27.38
N GLY A 50 0.87 -18.62 26.61
CA GLY A 50 0.61 -19.90 25.90
C GLY A 50 -0.29 -19.83 24.66
N ASP A 51 -0.80 -18.65 24.26
CA ASP A 51 -1.53 -18.48 23.00
C ASP A 51 -0.57 -18.22 21.83
N THR A 52 -0.04 -19.31 21.26
CA THR A 52 0.92 -19.28 20.15
C THR A 52 0.31 -18.90 18.81
N LEU A 53 -1.00 -19.14 18.60
CA LEU A 53 -1.65 -18.85 17.32
C LEU A 53 -2.00 -17.37 17.21
N GLY A 54 -2.60 -16.76 18.25
CA GLY A 54 -2.87 -15.32 18.27
C GLY A 54 -1.62 -14.46 18.05
N GLN A 55 -0.48 -14.93 18.56
CA GLN A 55 0.81 -14.28 18.38
C GLN A 55 1.30 -14.27 16.93
N ILE A 56 1.17 -15.37 16.19
CA ILE A 56 1.59 -15.45 14.78
C ILE A 56 0.77 -14.47 13.93
N PHE A 57 -0.53 -14.35 14.19
CA PHE A 57 -1.40 -13.43 13.44
C PHE A 57 -1.14 -11.97 13.77
N PHE A 58 -0.89 -11.64 15.03
CA PHE A 58 -0.48 -10.30 15.43
C PHE A 58 0.83 -9.86 14.74
N ILE A 59 1.78 -10.79 14.60
CA ILE A 59 3.01 -10.54 13.85
C ILE A 59 2.70 -10.40 12.37
N LEU A 60 1.86 -11.27 11.78
CA LEU A 60 1.51 -11.21 10.37
C LEU A 60 0.82 -9.89 10.01
N ASP A 61 -0.12 -9.42 10.82
CA ASP A 61 -0.79 -8.13 10.63
C ASP A 61 0.20 -6.97 10.65
N ARG A 62 1.12 -6.92 11.64
CA ARG A 62 2.16 -5.89 11.70
C ARG A 62 3.18 -5.97 10.56
N VAL A 63 3.52 -7.18 10.13
CA VAL A 63 4.40 -7.39 8.97
C VAL A 63 3.69 -6.98 7.68
N LEU A 64 2.39 -7.30 7.51
CA LEU A 64 1.58 -6.83 6.39
C LEU A 64 1.45 -5.30 6.40
N LEU A 65 1.36 -4.67 7.57
CA LEU A 65 1.34 -3.21 7.73
C LEU A 65 2.72 -2.58 7.47
N ALA A 66 3.82 -3.25 7.81
CA ALA A 66 5.16 -2.80 7.42
C ALA A 66 5.39 -2.93 5.91
N MET A 67 5.03 -4.07 5.32
CA MET A 67 5.09 -4.33 3.87
C MET A 67 4.21 -3.36 3.08
N MET A 68 2.95 -3.20 3.52
CA MET A 68 2.30 -1.90 3.75
C MET A 68 2.97 -0.64 3.22
N LEU A 69 3.53 0.03 4.23
CA LEU A 69 4.29 1.25 4.17
C LEU A 69 5.48 1.13 3.21
N MET A 70 6.21 0.02 3.21
CA MET A 70 7.36 -0.18 2.32
C MET A 70 6.98 -0.06 0.84
N GLU A 71 5.83 -0.61 0.46
CA GLU A 71 5.37 -0.56 -0.92
C GLU A 71 4.77 0.82 -1.28
N ILE A 72 4.21 1.56 -0.32
CA ILE A 72 3.87 2.98 -0.51
C ILE A 72 5.15 3.80 -0.73
N LEU A 73 6.19 3.56 0.08
CA LEU A 73 7.51 4.19 -0.04
C LEU A 73 8.09 3.91 -1.43
N HIS A 74 8.06 2.65 -1.86
CA HIS A 74 8.55 2.25 -3.18
C HIS A 74 7.79 2.94 -4.32
N THR A 75 6.45 3.03 -4.22
CA THR A 75 5.63 3.75 -5.20
C THR A 75 6.03 5.21 -5.33
N ILE A 76 6.26 5.88 -4.19
CA ILE A 76 6.61 7.30 -4.16
C ILE A 76 8.01 7.54 -4.68
N LEU A 77 8.97 6.69 -4.33
CA LEU A 77 10.33 6.72 -4.86
C LEU A 77 10.33 6.49 -6.39
N PHE A 78 9.55 5.52 -6.86
CA PHE A 78 9.43 5.21 -8.29
C PHE A 78 8.82 6.37 -9.08
N THR A 79 7.77 7.02 -8.54
CA THR A 79 7.21 8.25 -9.12
C THR A 79 8.21 9.41 -9.14
N CYS A 80 9.18 9.45 -8.22
CA CYS A 80 10.20 10.50 -8.19
C CYS A 80 11.28 10.31 -9.27
N GLU A 81 11.62 9.06 -9.63
CA GLU A 81 12.60 8.76 -10.69
C GLU A 81 12.03 9.01 -12.09
N GLY A 82 10.74 8.70 -12.31
CA GLY A 82 10.04 8.97 -13.56
C GLY A 82 9.40 10.36 -13.54
N HIS A 83 10.07 11.39 -14.07
CA HIS A 83 9.59 12.80 -14.16
C HIS A 83 8.30 13.01 -14.99
N ILE A 84 7.56 11.95 -15.31
CA ILE A 84 6.27 11.91 -15.98
C ILE A 84 5.59 10.62 -15.50
N LEU A 85 4.47 10.72 -14.78
CA LEU A 85 3.65 9.53 -14.50
C LEU A 85 3.07 9.06 -15.83
N THR A 86 3.78 8.15 -16.50
CA THR A 86 3.15 7.33 -17.52
C THR A 86 1.99 6.59 -16.87
N ILE A 87 0.90 6.42 -17.61
CA ILE A 87 -0.34 5.83 -17.06
C ILE A 87 -0.06 4.40 -16.57
N GLU A 88 0.88 3.70 -17.20
CA GLU A 88 1.26 2.32 -16.89
C GLU A 88 1.70 2.07 -15.43
N PRO A 89 2.71 2.76 -14.85
CA PRO A 89 3.10 2.56 -13.46
C PRO A 89 2.01 2.92 -12.46
N PHE A 90 1.14 3.89 -12.76
CA PHE A 90 0.00 4.19 -11.89
C PHE A 90 -0.99 3.02 -11.82
N LEU A 91 -1.27 2.35 -12.94
CA LEU A 91 -2.14 1.17 -12.96
C LEU A 91 -1.50 -0.01 -12.23
N VAL A 92 -0.18 -0.19 -12.33
CA VAL A 92 0.55 -1.23 -11.59
C VAL A 92 0.43 -1.01 -10.07
N VAL A 93 0.56 0.23 -9.61
CA VAL A 93 0.34 0.59 -8.20
C VAL A 93 -1.10 0.30 -7.77
N GLY A 94 -2.08 0.59 -8.62
CA GLY A 94 -3.49 0.27 -8.36
C GLY A 94 -3.75 -1.24 -8.20
N VAL A 95 -3.11 -2.07 -9.03
CA VAL A 95 -3.17 -3.53 -8.90
C VAL A 95 -2.50 -3.99 -7.59
N MET A 96 -1.29 -3.51 -7.30
CA MET A 96 -0.56 -3.85 -6.08
C MET A 96 -1.36 -3.50 -4.81
N ALA A 97 -1.96 -2.31 -4.76
CA ALA A 97 -2.82 -1.88 -3.65
C ALA A 97 -4.07 -2.78 -3.49
N SER A 98 -4.66 -3.23 -4.61
CA SER A 98 -5.81 -4.14 -4.59
C SER A 98 -5.42 -5.53 -4.07
N VAL A 99 -4.30 -6.09 -4.53
CA VAL A 99 -3.77 -7.38 -4.08
C VAL A 99 -3.48 -7.35 -2.58
N ARG A 100 -2.87 -6.27 -2.09
CA ARG A 100 -2.61 -6.09 -0.67
C ARG A 100 -3.89 -6.14 0.18
N ARG A 101 -4.97 -5.48 -0.25
CA ARG A 101 -6.25 -5.53 0.48
C ARG A 101 -6.84 -6.94 0.52
N ILE A 102 -6.70 -7.70 -0.58
CA ILE A 102 -7.11 -9.12 -0.61
C ILE A 102 -6.35 -9.96 0.43
N LEU A 103 -5.04 -9.73 0.60
CA LEU A 103 -4.24 -10.45 1.61
C LEU A 103 -4.72 -10.15 3.04
N ILE A 104 -5.02 -8.88 3.34
CA ILE A 104 -5.52 -8.46 4.65
C ILE A 104 -6.89 -9.07 4.93
N ILE A 105 -7.81 -9.00 3.97
CA ILE A 105 -9.15 -9.61 4.12
C ILE A 105 -9.04 -11.13 4.30
N SER A 106 -8.14 -11.78 3.57
CA SER A 106 -7.92 -13.23 3.70
C SER A 106 -7.41 -13.61 5.09
N LEU A 107 -6.56 -12.76 5.68
CA LEU A 107 -6.12 -12.92 7.07
C LEU A 107 -7.28 -12.74 8.07
N GLU A 108 -8.08 -11.69 7.91
CA GLU A 108 -9.25 -11.41 8.76
C GLU A 108 -10.30 -12.54 8.70
N ILE A 109 -10.53 -13.12 7.51
CA ILE A 109 -11.46 -14.25 7.34
C ILE A 109 -10.91 -15.52 7.99
N ALA A 110 -9.61 -15.79 7.86
CA ALA A 110 -9.00 -16.98 8.43
C ALA A 110 -9.11 -16.99 9.97
N HIS A 111 -9.07 -15.81 10.60
CA HIS A 111 -9.11 -15.66 12.05
C HIS A 111 -10.02 -14.51 12.45
N PRO A 112 -11.35 -14.75 12.45
CA PRO A 112 -12.29 -13.70 12.79
C PRO A 112 -12.10 -13.24 14.23
N PRO A 113 -12.26 -11.93 14.52
CA PRO A 113 -12.12 -11.38 15.87
C PRO A 113 -13.16 -11.92 16.88
N THR A 114 -14.13 -12.70 16.41
CA THR A 114 -15.13 -13.41 17.20
C THR A 114 -15.19 -14.86 16.70
N GLU A 115 -15.36 -15.84 17.60
CA GLU A 115 -15.41 -17.28 17.28
C GLU A 115 -16.39 -17.64 16.13
N PHE A 116 -17.38 -16.78 15.87
CA PHE A 116 -18.31 -16.92 14.77
C PHE A 116 -18.30 -15.68 13.87
N ILE A 117 -18.17 -15.89 12.55
CA ILE A 117 -18.44 -14.86 11.53
C ILE A 117 -19.96 -14.82 11.34
N SER A 118 -20.57 -13.66 11.60
CA SER A 118 -21.98 -13.47 11.26
C SER A 118 -22.19 -13.56 9.75
N SER A 119 -23.32 -14.10 9.30
CA SER A 119 -23.68 -14.19 7.89
C SER A 119 -23.59 -12.84 7.17
N GLN A 120 -23.87 -11.74 7.88
CA GLN A 120 -23.72 -10.38 7.38
C GLN A 120 -22.26 -9.99 7.11
N ARG A 121 -21.32 -10.28 8.03
CA ARG A 121 -19.88 -9.99 7.83
C ARG A 121 -19.28 -10.83 6.72
N PHE A 122 -19.67 -12.11 6.62
CA PHE A 122 -19.23 -12.97 5.53
C PHE A 122 -19.64 -12.40 4.16
N ASN A 123 -20.90 -11.96 4.01
CA ASN A 123 -21.37 -11.33 2.78
C ASN A 123 -20.62 -10.02 2.46
N GLN A 124 -20.27 -9.22 3.47
CA GLN A 124 -19.47 -8.01 3.29
C GLN A 124 -18.08 -8.33 2.76
N TYR A 125 -17.38 -9.31 3.34
CA TYR A 125 -16.07 -9.73 2.87
C TYR A 125 -16.13 -10.33 1.46
N MET A 126 -17.14 -11.13 1.15
CA MET A 126 -17.33 -11.71 -0.17
C MET A 126 -17.58 -10.63 -1.24
N LEU A 127 -18.37 -9.61 -0.91
CA LEU A 127 -18.60 -8.47 -1.78
C LEU A 127 -17.32 -7.63 -1.96
N GLU A 128 -16.61 -7.35 -0.87
CA GLU A 128 -15.35 -6.59 -0.92
C GLU A 128 -14.30 -7.30 -1.78
N LEU A 129 -14.13 -8.61 -1.61
CA LEU A 129 -13.25 -9.44 -2.44
C LEU A 129 -13.70 -9.45 -3.91
N GLY A 130 -15.01 -9.56 -4.17
CA GLY A 130 -15.56 -9.48 -5.52
C GLY A 130 -15.29 -8.15 -6.20
N VAL A 131 -15.46 -7.03 -5.48
CA VAL A 131 -15.16 -5.68 -5.98
C VAL A 131 -13.67 -5.51 -6.24
N LEU A 132 -12.80 -5.98 -5.33
CA LEU A 132 -11.34 -5.93 -5.51
C LEU A 132 -10.89 -6.75 -6.73
N ALA A 133 -11.43 -7.95 -6.91
CA ALA A 133 -11.14 -8.78 -8.09
C ALA A 133 -11.59 -8.09 -9.39
N ALA A 134 -12.77 -7.48 -9.40
CA ALA A 134 -13.26 -6.70 -10.53
C ALA A 134 -12.36 -5.48 -10.80
N LEU A 135 -11.92 -4.77 -9.77
CA LEU A 135 -11.02 -3.62 -9.88
C LEU A 135 -9.67 -4.01 -10.47
N ILE A 136 -9.08 -5.13 -10.05
CA ILE A 136 -7.87 -5.69 -10.65
C ILE A 136 -8.10 -5.98 -12.14
N GLY A 137 -9.24 -6.58 -12.50
CA GLY A 137 -9.62 -6.81 -13.89
C GLY A 137 -9.67 -5.52 -14.71
N VAL A 138 -10.27 -4.46 -14.16
CA VAL A 138 -10.33 -3.12 -14.79
C VAL A 138 -8.93 -2.54 -14.99
N PHE A 139 -8.04 -2.64 -14.00
CA PHE A 139 -6.66 -2.17 -14.14
C PHE A 139 -5.88 -2.98 -15.17
N ILE A 140 -6.00 -4.31 -15.18
CA ILE A 140 -5.33 -5.16 -16.19
C ILE A 140 -5.83 -4.80 -17.60
N LEU A 141 -7.15 -4.62 -17.78
CA LEU A 141 -7.71 -4.16 -19.05
C LEU A 141 -7.16 -2.79 -19.46
N GLY A 142 -7.06 -1.85 -18.52
CA GLY A 142 -6.45 -0.55 -18.74
C GLY A 142 -5.00 -0.66 -19.23
N ILE A 143 -4.20 -1.52 -18.61
CA ILE A 143 -2.80 -1.78 -19.02
C ILE A 143 -2.76 -2.38 -20.44
N ILE A 144 -3.59 -3.37 -20.74
CA ILE A 144 -3.65 -4.00 -22.07
C ILE A 144 -4.01 -2.97 -23.15
N LEU A 145 -5.01 -2.13 -22.89
CA LEU A 145 -5.45 -1.08 -23.82
C LEU A 145 -4.37 -0.02 -24.05
N LEU A 146 -3.67 0.36 -22.97
CA LEU A 146 -2.59 1.34 -23.04
C LEU A 146 -1.39 0.79 -23.84
N ARG A 147 -1.02 -0.47 -23.59
CA ARG A 147 0.09 -1.14 -24.28
C ARG A 147 -0.17 -1.28 -25.78
N ARG A 148 -1.40 -1.63 -26.16
CA ARG A 148 -1.81 -1.72 -27.58
C ARG A 148 -1.75 -0.39 -28.33
N ARG A 149 -1.99 0.74 -27.66
CA ARG A 149 -1.86 2.08 -28.27
C ARG A 149 -0.41 2.52 -28.43
N GLY A 150 0.49 2.05 -27.55
CA GLY A 150 1.92 2.32 -27.64
C GLY A 150 2.63 1.63 -28.81
N GLU A 151 2.07 0.55 -29.36
CA GLU A 151 2.62 -0.18 -30.53
C GLU A 151 2.26 0.47 -31.89
N THR A 152 1.37 1.47 -31.90
CA THR A 152 0.85 2.12 -33.11
C THR A 152 1.34 3.57 -33.32
N ALA A 153 2.28 4.04 -32.50
CA ALA A 153 2.87 5.39 -32.58
C ALA A 153 4.39 5.29 -32.75
#